data_AF-A0A1E5T4J0-F1
#
_entry.id   AF-A0A1E5T4J0-F1
#
_cell.length_a   1.000
_cell.length_b   1.000
_cell.length_c   1.000
_cell.angle_alpha   90.00
_cell.angle_beta   90.00
_cell.angle_gamma   90.00
#
_symmetry.space_group_name_H-M   'P 1'
#
loop_
_entity.id
_entity.type
_entity.pdbx_description
1 polymer ?
#
loop_
_entity_poly.entity_id
_entity_poly.type
_entity_poly.pdbx_seq_one_letter_code
_entity_poly.pdbx_strand_id
1 'polypeptide(L)'
;MERRKAIKNIGYGSAALFSSSLLFGSLQSCTATPKVDWIPVFFTPEEAAQMEKICEGIAPKTTTPGAIEAGVPAHLDEAFSIFSTADEASYFKRGLAVFVDNFKDNGEVSFNKATTEQVTDVINAYYKRYNDQPDILKNYRETYNDPGEKSDEFVEAHFVTSVVDATFRSYFTSELVGETVMRYDPIPVKYEGCIPYEAGQKSWSSV
;
A
#
# COMPACT_ATOMS: atom_id res chain seq x y z
N MET A 1 57.66 -30.89 -21.17
CA MET A 1 57.23 -29.51 -20.84
C MET A 1 55.73 -29.25 -21.05
N GLU A 2 54.95 -30.20 -21.56
CA GLU A 2 53.51 -30.01 -21.87
C GLU A 2 52.55 -30.01 -20.65
N ARG A 3 52.93 -30.63 -19.52
CA ARG A 3 52.01 -30.81 -18.37
C ARG A 3 51.75 -29.52 -17.57
N ARG A 4 52.76 -28.65 -17.40
CA ARG A 4 52.57 -27.36 -16.68
C ARG A 4 51.73 -26.38 -17.49
N LYS A 5 51.83 -26.43 -18.83
CA LYS A 5 51.08 -25.58 -19.74
C LYS A 5 49.59 -25.98 -19.77
N ALA A 6 49.31 -27.28 -19.75
CA ALA A 6 47.94 -27.81 -19.63
C ALA A 6 47.26 -27.40 -18.31
N ILE A 7 47.95 -27.53 -17.16
CA ILE A 7 47.39 -27.13 -15.85
C ILE A 7 47.12 -25.62 -15.80
N LYS A 8 48.02 -24.80 -16.35
CA LYS A 8 47.84 -23.34 -16.41
C LYS A 8 46.65 -22.95 -17.30
N ASN A 9 46.46 -23.62 -18.44
CA ASN A 9 45.35 -23.37 -19.35
C ASN A 9 44.00 -23.88 -18.79
N ILE A 10 43.99 -25.00 -18.06
CA ILE A 10 42.80 -25.48 -17.35
C ILE A 10 42.39 -24.47 -16.27
N GLY A 11 43.35 -23.92 -15.50
CA GLY A 11 43.07 -22.89 -14.49
C GLY A 11 42.51 -21.58 -15.05
N TYR A 12 42.96 -21.13 -16.23
CA TYR A 12 42.36 -19.97 -16.91
C TYR A 12 40.98 -20.29 -17.51
N GLY A 13 40.77 -21.51 -18.01
CA GLY A 13 39.50 -21.94 -18.60
C GLY A 13 38.38 -22.08 -17.57
N SER A 14 38.68 -22.59 -16.37
CA SER A 14 37.69 -22.71 -15.29
C SER A 14 37.33 -21.35 -14.67
N ALA A 15 38.25 -20.40 -14.58
CA ALA A 15 37.93 -19.04 -14.11
C ALA A 15 36.94 -18.30 -15.05
N ALA A 16 37.03 -18.51 -16.37
CA ALA A 16 36.14 -17.89 -17.35
C ALA A 16 34.71 -18.45 -17.32
N LEU A 17 34.52 -19.69 -16.85
CA LEU A 17 33.21 -20.33 -16.74
C LEU A 17 32.43 -19.89 -15.48
N PHE A 18 33.12 -19.47 -14.42
CA PHE A 18 32.47 -18.98 -13.20
C PHE A 18 32.15 -17.48 -13.24
N SER A 19 32.83 -16.69 -14.08
CA SER A 19 32.56 -15.25 -14.20
C SER A 19 31.35 -14.91 -15.08
N SER A 20 30.96 -15.79 -16.01
CA SER A 20 29.82 -15.54 -16.91
C SER A 20 28.47 -15.66 -16.19
N SER A 21 28.31 -16.64 -15.29
CA SER A 21 27.06 -16.87 -14.55
C SER A 21 26.70 -15.75 -13.57
N LEU A 22 27.70 -15.04 -13.02
CA LEU A 22 27.49 -13.90 -12.12
C LEU A 22 27.01 -12.63 -12.87
N LEU A 23 27.40 -12.48 -14.14
CA LEU A 23 26.94 -11.37 -14.98
C LEU A 23 25.51 -11.57 -15.51
N PHE A 24 25.07 -12.81 -15.72
CA PHE A 24 23.68 -13.08 -16.09
C PHE A 24 22.69 -12.93 -14.92
N GLY A 25 23.12 -13.21 -13.69
CA GLY A 25 22.29 -12.99 -12.48
C GLY A 25 22.01 -11.52 -12.19
N SER A 26 22.89 -10.61 -12.62
CA SER A 26 22.74 -9.15 -12.46
C SER A 26 21.91 -8.49 -13.58
N LEU A 27 21.77 -9.15 -14.74
CA LEU A 27 20.93 -8.68 -15.86
C LEU A 27 19.44 -9.04 -15.69
N GLN A 28 19.09 -9.92 -14.76
CA GLN A 28 17.69 -10.16 -14.34
C GLN A 28 17.09 -9.01 -13.52
N SER A 29 17.88 -7.97 -13.20
CA SER A 29 17.41 -6.79 -12.45
C SER A 29 16.50 -5.86 -13.27
N CYS A 30 16.31 -6.09 -14.57
CA CYS A 30 15.48 -5.22 -15.42
C CYS A 30 14.00 -5.58 -15.46
N THR A 31 13.56 -6.65 -14.78
CA THR A 31 12.14 -6.95 -14.55
C THR A 31 11.98 -7.54 -13.15
N ALA A 32 12.36 -6.79 -12.11
CA ALA A 32 11.88 -7.10 -10.78
C ALA A 32 10.37 -6.85 -10.78
N THR A 33 9.58 -7.91 -10.95
CA THR A 33 8.14 -7.87 -10.66
C THR A 33 8.01 -7.33 -9.23
N PRO A 34 7.18 -6.32 -8.99
CA PRO A 34 6.91 -5.83 -7.64
C PRO A 34 6.57 -7.02 -6.74
N LYS A 35 7.36 -7.19 -5.67
CA LYS A 35 7.20 -8.25 -4.70
C LYS A 35 6.99 -7.60 -3.35
N VAL A 36 5.90 -8.00 -2.71
CA VAL A 36 5.64 -7.75 -1.30
C VAL A 36 6.20 -8.89 -0.45
N ASP A 37 6.46 -8.65 0.83
CA ASP A 37 7.08 -9.63 1.74
C ASP A 37 6.08 -10.64 2.33
N TRP A 38 4.82 -10.60 1.89
CA TRP A 38 3.72 -11.47 2.30
C TRP A 38 3.05 -12.11 1.08
N ILE A 39 2.10 -13.03 1.28
CA ILE A 39 1.40 -13.72 0.19
C ILE A 39 0.00 -13.13 0.06
N PRO A 40 -0.30 -12.39 -1.02
CA PRO A 40 -1.64 -11.86 -1.24
C PRO A 40 -2.68 -12.96 -1.50
N VAL A 41 -3.88 -12.75 -0.96
CA VAL A 41 -5.05 -13.61 -1.08
C VAL A 41 -6.14 -12.91 -1.91
N PHE A 42 -6.37 -11.61 -1.68
CA PHE A 42 -7.36 -10.84 -2.43
C PHE A 42 -6.75 -10.16 -3.66
N PHE A 43 -5.62 -9.49 -3.48
CA PHE A 43 -4.90 -8.76 -4.51
C PHE A 43 -4.00 -9.69 -5.34
N THR A 44 -3.72 -9.29 -6.58
CA THR A 44 -2.56 -9.84 -7.30
C THR A 44 -1.26 -9.30 -6.70
N PRO A 45 -0.09 -9.93 -6.95
CA PRO A 45 1.18 -9.41 -6.44
C PRO A 45 1.48 -7.97 -6.86
N GLU A 46 1.06 -7.57 -8.07
CA GLU A 46 1.19 -6.19 -8.57
C GLU A 46 0.28 -5.24 -7.77
N GLU A 47 -1.01 -5.59 -7.63
CA GLU A 47 -1.98 -4.81 -6.85
C GLU A 47 -1.55 -4.67 -5.38
N ALA A 48 -0.99 -5.72 -4.79
CA ALA A 48 -0.48 -5.71 -3.42
C ALA A 48 0.67 -4.72 -3.25
N ALA A 49 1.63 -4.70 -4.19
CA ALA A 49 2.74 -3.74 -4.15
C ALA A 49 2.27 -2.29 -4.37
N GLN A 50 1.22 -2.10 -5.18
CA GLN A 50 0.58 -0.80 -5.32
C GLN A 50 -0.10 -0.37 -4.02
N MET A 51 -0.81 -1.30 -3.37
CA MET A 51 -1.47 -1.05 -2.09
C MET A 51 -0.48 -0.74 -0.96
N GLU A 52 0.69 -1.37 -0.90
CA GLU A 52 1.75 -0.98 0.06
C GLU A 52 2.16 0.49 -0.11
N LYS A 53 2.39 0.93 -1.35
CA LYS A 53 2.74 2.32 -1.65
C LYS A 53 1.62 3.29 -1.30
N ILE A 54 0.36 2.93 -1.59
CA ILE A 54 -0.81 3.76 -1.30
C ILE A 54 -0.99 3.90 0.21
N CYS A 55 -0.97 2.79 0.95
CA CYS A 55 -1.11 2.81 2.41
C CYS A 55 0.02 3.61 3.07
N GLU A 56 1.27 3.41 2.63
CA GLU A 56 2.41 4.19 3.13
C GLU A 56 2.31 5.67 2.75
N GLY A 57 1.75 6.00 1.59
CA GLY A 57 1.47 7.39 1.21
C GLY A 57 0.38 8.05 2.07
N ILE A 58 -0.59 7.28 2.56
CA ILE A 58 -1.67 7.77 3.44
C ILE A 58 -1.14 7.99 4.86
N ALA A 59 -0.40 7.03 5.41
CA ALA A 59 0.19 7.10 6.74
C ALA A 59 1.69 6.76 6.69
N PRO A 60 2.52 7.71 6.22
CA PRO A 60 3.96 7.48 6.08
C PRO A 60 4.64 7.44 7.44
N LYS A 61 5.76 6.72 7.49
CA LYS A 61 6.64 6.79 8.66
C LYS A 61 7.10 8.23 8.92
N THR A 62 6.94 8.67 10.17
CA THR A 62 7.44 9.96 10.66
C THR A 62 8.13 9.75 12.01
N THR A 63 7.72 10.48 13.05
CA THR A 63 8.04 10.12 14.44
C THR A 63 7.23 8.92 14.94
N THR A 64 6.18 8.54 14.22
CA THR A 64 5.38 7.33 14.44
C THR A 64 5.66 6.30 13.35
N PRO A 65 5.36 5.00 13.59
CA PRO A 65 5.51 3.96 12.57
C PRO A 65 4.71 4.26 11.30
N GLY A 66 5.18 3.78 10.15
CA GLY A 66 4.44 3.86 8.88
C GLY A 66 3.33 2.80 8.76
N ALA A 67 2.46 2.92 7.76
CA ALA A 67 1.40 1.95 7.48
C ALA A 67 1.95 0.55 7.17
N ILE A 68 3.06 0.46 6.43
CA ILE A 68 3.73 -0.81 6.14
C ILE A 68 4.27 -1.42 7.44
N GLU A 69 4.90 -0.61 8.30
CA GLU A 69 5.43 -1.08 9.60
C GLU A 69 4.32 -1.57 10.54
N ALA A 70 3.12 -0.97 10.45
CA ALA A 70 1.93 -1.38 11.18
C ALA A 70 1.20 -2.58 10.56
N GLY A 71 1.69 -3.14 9.44
CA GLY A 71 1.09 -4.31 8.77
C GLY A 71 -0.22 -4.04 8.04
N VAL A 72 -0.55 -2.76 7.77
CA VAL A 72 -1.83 -2.34 7.19
C VAL A 72 -2.12 -2.99 5.83
N PRO A 73 -1.18 -3.01 4.84
CA PRO A 73 -1.49 -3.53 3.51
C PRO A 73 -1.89 -5.01 3.52
N ALA A 74 -1.17 -5.83 4.28
CA ALA A 74 -1.45 -7.25 4.43
C ALA A 74 -2.80 -7.49 5.15
N HIS A 75 -3.10 -6.69 6.18
CA HIS A 75 -4.40 -6.76 6.85
C HIS A 75 -5.56 -6.41 5.91
N LEU A 76 -5.41 -5.36 5.08
CA LEU A 76 -6.46 -4.98 4.13
C LEU A 76 -6.72 -6.10 3.11
N ASP A 77 -5.68 -6.73 2.57
CA ASP A 77 -5.84 -7.87 1.67
C ASP A 77 -6.67 -9.00 2.29
N GLU A 78 -6.32 -9.41 3.51
CA GLU A 78 -7.06 -10.44 4.23
C GLU A 78 -8.51 -10.00 4.52
N ALA A 79 -8.70 -8.78 5.00
CA ALA A 79 -10.03 -8.24 5.32
C ALA A 79 -10.95 -8.19 4.09
N PHE A 80 -10.44 -7.69 2.95
CA PHE A 80 -11.19 -7.66 1.70
C PHE A 80 -11.52 -9.07 1.19
N SER A 81 -10.64 -10.05 1.39
CA SER A 81 -10.90 -11.44 1.00
C SER A 81 -12.10 -12.07 1.74
N ILE A 82 -12.43 -11.57 2.94
CA ILE A 82 -13.46 -12.15 3.82
C ILE A 82 -14.78 -11.40 3.72
N PHE A 83 -14.74 -10.06 3.74
CA PHE A 83 -15.95 -9.25 3.98
C PHE A 83 -16.48 -8.52 2.74
N SER A 84 -15.75 -8.52 1.62
CA SER A 84 -16.23 -7.85 0.40
C SER A 84 -17.28 -8.66 -0.34
N THR A 85 -18.31 -7.97 -0.83
CA THR A 85 -19.18 -8.52 -1.87
C THR A 85 -18.47 -8.50 -3.23
N ALA A 86 -18.98 -9.27 -4.20
CA ALA A 86 -18.39 -9.31 -5.53
C ALA A 86 -18.35 -7.92 -6.22
N ASP A 87 -19.41 -7.12 -6.03
CA ASP A 87 -19.49 -5.78 -6.60
C ASP A 87 -18.51 -4.82 -5.92
N GLU A 88 -18.40 -4.85 -4.59
CA GLU A 88 -17.43 -4.05 -3.83
C GLU A 88 -16.00 -4.40 -4.21
N ALA A 89 -15.67 -5.69 -4.30
CA ALA A 89 -14.37 -6.14 -4.76
C ALA A 89 -14.05 -5.64 -6.17
N SER A 90 -15.04 -5.68 -7.07
CA SER A 90 -14.93 -5.20 -8.45
C SER A 90 -14.70 -3.69 -8.50
N TYR A 91 -15.49 -2.90 -7.77
CA TYR A 91 -15.33 -1.44 -7.71
C TYR A 91 -13.99 -1.04 -7.10
N PHE A 92 -13.56 -1.72 -6.04
CA PHE A 92 -12.28 -1.44 -5.40
C PHE A 92 -11.11 -1.71 -6.34
N LYS A 93 -11.08 -2.87 -7.02
CA LYS A 93 -10.01 -3.20 -7.97
C LYS A 93 -10.02 -2.33 -9.22
N ARG A 94 -11.20 -2.02 -9.76
CA ARG A 94 -11.33 -1.04 -10.87
C ARG A 94 -10.85 0.34 -10.44
N GLY A 95 -11.24 0.80 -9.25
CA GLY A 95 -10.81 2.08 -8.73
C GLY A 95 -9.31 2.16 -8.46
N LEU A 96 -8.69 1.07 -7.98
CA LEU A 96 -7.22 0.96 -7.89
C LEU A 96 -6.56 1.13 -9.27
N ALA A 97 -7.08 0.44 -10.29
CA ALA A 97 -6.57 0.56 -11.65
C ALA A 97 -6.71 2.00 -12.18
N VAL A 98 -7.88 2.62 -12.03
CA VAL A 98 -8.12 4.03 -12.42
C VAL A 98 -7.20 4.98 -11.66
N PHE A 99 -6.98 4.78 -10.36
CA PHE A 99 -6.05 5.59 -9.57
C PHE A 99 -4.62 5.51 -10.11
N VAL A 100 -4.15 4.29 -10.41
CA VAL A 100 -2.81 4.04 -10.97
C VAL A 100 -2.67 4.63 -12.38
N ASP A 101 -3.70 4.55 -13.20
CA ASP A 101 -3.69 5.12 -14.56
C ASP A 101 -3.73 6.66 -14.52
N ASN A 102 -4.58 7.25 -13.68
CA ASN A 102 -4.59 8.69 -13.43
C ASN A 102 -3.23 9.20 -12.91
N PHE A 103 -2.50 8.39 -12.14
CA PHE A 103 -1.14 8.76 -11.72
C PHE A 103 -0.18 8.82 -12.90
N LYS A 104 -0.24 7.85 -13.83
CA LYS A 104 0.63 7.82 -15.03
C LYS A 104 0.39 9.03 -15.91
N ASP A 105 -0.88 9.42 -16.09
CA ASP A 105 -1.25 10.54 -16.97
C ASP A 105 -0.77 11.90 -16.43
N ASN A 106 -0.57 12.01 -15.12
CA ASN A 106 -0.16 13.24 -14.44
C ASN A 106 1.32 13.27 -14.02
N GLY A 107 2.10 12.20 -14.26
CA GLY A 107 3.44 12.03 -13.70
C GLY A 107 4.54 11.70 -14.71
N GLU A 108 5.77 12.10 -14.40
CA GLU A 108 6.97 11.72 -15.19
C GLU A 108 7.48 10.30 -14.87
N VAL A 109 7.04 9.72 -13.75
CA VAL A 109 7.46 8.41 -13.25
C VAL A 109 6.29 7.42 -13.26
N SER A 110 6.57 6.14 -13.53
CA SER A 110 5.56 5.10 -13.37
C SER A 110 5.17 4.95 -11.90
N PHE A 111 3.92 4.54 -11.63
CA PHE A 111 3.42 4.36 -10.26
C PHE A 111 4.32 3.47 -9.39
N ASN A 112 4.85 2.39 -9.96
CA ASN A 112 5.75 1.47 -9.26
C ASN A 112 7.08 2.13 -8.82
N LYS A 113 7.44 3.26 -9.45
CA LYS A 113 8.62 4.07 -9.10
C LYS A 113 8.26 5.34 -8.32
N ALA A 114 6.98 5.57 -8.05
CA ALA A 114 6.53 6.70 -7.25
C ALA A 114 7.14 6.63 -5.85
N THR A 115 7.60 7.79 -5.37
CA THR A 115 8.02 8.00 -3.99
C THR A 115 6.79 8.13 -3.08
N THR A 116 6.96 7.89 -1.79
CA THR A 116 5.88 8.06 -0.80
C THR A 116 5.28 9.47 -0.85
N GLU A 117 6.12 10.50 -0.93
CA GLU A 117 5.70 11.91 -1.02
C GLU A 117 4.81 12.16 -2.25
N GLN A 118 5.18 11.64 -3.42
CA GLN A 118 4.35 11.77 -4.63
C GLN A 118 2.99 11.10 -4.49
N VAL A 119 2.92 9.93 -3.83
CA VAL A 119 1.65 9.24 -3.58
C VAL A 119 0.80 10.04 -2.58
N THR A 120 1.41 10.55 -1.50
CA THR A 120 0.76 11.45 -0.54
C THR A 120 0.17 12.69 -1.22
N ASP A 121 0.95 13.34 -2.08
CA ASP A 121 0.53 14.55 -2.81
C ASP A 121 -0.67 14.28 -3.73
N VAL A 122 -0.68 13.13 -4.41
CA VAL A 122 -1.78 12.73 -5.29
C VAL A 122 -3.06 12.47 -4.48
N ILE A 123 -2.96 11.77 -3.34
CA ILE A 123 -4.11 11.55 -2.45
C ILE A 123 -4.65 12.90 -1.94
N ASN A 124 -3.77 13.80 -1.50
CA ASN A 124 -4.17 15.14 -1.06
C ASN A 124 -4.81 15.95 -2.19
N ALA A 125 -4.34 15.81 -3.43
CA ALA A 125 -4.93 16.45 -4.59
C ALA A 125 -6.36 15.94 -4.87
N TYR A 126 -6.63 14.64 -4.71
CA TYR A 126 -8.00 14.11 -4.78
C TYR A 126 -8.92 14.73 -3.74
N TYR A 127 -8.51 14.79 -2.47
CA TYR A 127 -9.32 15.42 -1.43
C TYR A 127 -9.52 16.91 -1.64
N LYS A 128 -8.51 17.62 -2.17
CA LYS A 128 -8.68 19.01 -2.60
C LYS A 128 -9.73 19.12 -3.70
N ARG A 129 -9.68 18.26 -4.73
CA ARG A 129 -10.67 18.22 -5.81
C ARG A 129 -12.09 17.95 -5.27
N TYR A 130 -12.24 17.03 -4.33
CA TYR A 130 -13.54 16.73 -3.71
C TYR A 130 -14.08 17.89 -2.86
N ASN A 131 -13.21 18.67 -2.22
CA ASN A 131 -13.61 19.88 -1.51
C ASN A 131 -14.04 21.00 -2.46
N ASP A 132 -13.34 21.17 -3.58
CA ASP A 132 -13.66 22.17 -4.61
C ASP A 132 -14.94 21.79 -5.40
N GLN A 133 -15.22 20.48 -5.51
CA GLN A 133 -16.35 19.92 -6.26
C GLN A 133 -17.12 18.89 -5.40
N PRO A 134 -17.94 19.34 -4.43
CA PRO A 134 -18.63 18.45 -3.50
C PRO A 134 -19.65 17.53 -4.17
N ASP A 135 -20.11 17.87 -5.36
CA ASP A 135 -21.04 17.05 -6.15
C ASP A 135 -20.45 15.68 -6.51
N ILE A 136 -19.12 15.53 -6.62
CA ILE A 136 -18.47 14.24 -6.88
C ILE A 136 -18.81 13.24 -5.77
N LEU A 137 -18.54 13.62 -4.51
CA LEU A 137 -18.80 12.74 -3.36
C LEU A 137 -20.30 12.58 -3.09
N LYS A 138 -21.10 13.60 -3.40
CA LYS A 138 -22.56 13.52 -3.31
C LYS A 138 -23.10 12.49 -4.31
N ASN A 139 -22.74 12.60 -5.58
CA ASN A 139 -23.16 11.69 -6.64
C ASN A 139 -22.69 10.26 -6.36
N TYR A 140 -21.44 10.07 -5.92
CA TYR A 140 -20.94 8.78 -5.46
C TYR A 140 -21.85 8.14 -4.40
N ARG A 141 -22.23 8.90 -3.36
CA ARG A 141 -23.09 8.40 -2.28
C ARG A 141 -24.52 8.10 -2.74
N GLU A 142 -25.11 9.00 -3.52
CA GLU A 142 -26.49 8.88 -3.99
C GLU A 142 -26.65 7.70 -4.96
N THR A 143 -25.66 7.49 -5.82
CA THR A 143 -25.70 6.46 -6.87
C THR A 143 -25.08 5.13 -6.45
N TYR A 144 -24.63 4.96 -5.20
CA TYR A 144 -23.90 3.76 -4.77
C TYR A 144 -24.68 2.46 -5.06
N ASN A 145 -25.96 2.46 -4.69
CA ASN A 145 -26.84 1.30 -4.84
C ASN A 145 -27.55 1.23 -6.19
N ASP A 146 -27.32 2.20 -7.09
CA ASP A 146 -27.97 2.19 -8.39
C ASP A 146 -27.48 0.99 -9.21
N PRO A 147 -28.36 0.26 -9.90
CA PRO A 147 -27.94 -0.82 -10.78
C PRO A 147 -27.25 -0.27 -12.02
N GLY A 148 -26.31 -1.04 -12.58
CA GLY A 148 -25.64 -0.72 -13.84
C GLY A 148 -24.16 -0.42 -13.70
N GLU A 149 -23.53 -0.10 -14.84
CA GLU A 149 -22.09 0.15 -14.90
C GLU A 149 -21.73 1.49 -14.26
N LYS A 150 -20.78 1.44 -13.33
CA LYS A 150 -20.23 2.64 -12.68
C LYS A 150 -19.16 3.29 -13.54
N SER A 151 -19.22 4.62 -13.61
CA SER A 151 -18.22 5.44 -14.28
C SER A 151 -16.87 5.38 -13.56
N ASP A 152 -15.81 5.79 -14.26
CA ASP A 152 -14.47 5.86 -13.69
C ASP A 152 -14.40 6.86 -12.54
N GLU A 153 -15.10 8.01 -12.65
CA GLU A 153 -15.22 8.99 -11.55
C GLU A 153 -15.87 8.37 -10.30
N PHE A 154 -16.88 7.51 -10.47
CA PHE A 154 -17.50 6.81 -9.34
C PHE A 154 -16.54 5.83 -8.67
N VAL A 155 -15.90 4.94 -9.43
CA VAL A 155 -15.03 3.90 -8.84
C VAL A 155 -13.74 4.51 -8.27
N GLU A 156 -13.27 5.63 -8.83
CA GLU A 156 -12.15 6.40 -8.31
C GLU A 156 -12.52 7.07 -6.97
N ALA A 157 -13.66 7.75 -6.88
CA ALA A 157 -14.15 8.32 -5.64
C ALA A 157 -14.39 7.24 -4.56
N HIS A 158 -14.96 6.10 -4.96
CA HIS A 158 -15.12 4.95 -4.08
C HIS A 158 -13.77 4.45 -3.56
N PHE A 159 -12.82 4.19 -4.45
CA PHE A 159 -11.51 3.69 -4.07
C PHE A 159 -10.75 4.65 -3.17
N VAL A 160 -10.58 5.93 -3.55
CA VAL A 160 -9.81 6.91 -2.79
C VAL A 160 -10.39 7.09 -1.38
N THR A 161 -11.71 7.22 -1.27
CA THR A 161 -12.35 7.39 0.05
C THR A 161 -12.26 6.12 0.89
N SER A 162 -12.45 4.95 0.29
CA SER A 162 -12.44 3.67 0.99
C SER A 162 -11.04 3.25 1.43
N VAL A 163 -10.02 3.43 0.58
CA VAL A 163 -8.65 3.06 0.93
C VAL A 163 -8.11 3.93 2.06
N VAL A 164 -8.44 5.23 2.07
CA VAL A 164 -8.00 6.15 3.13
C VAL A 164 -8.70 5.82 4.46
N ASP A 165 -10.02 5.59 4.47
CA ASP A 165 -10.73 5.15 5.68
C ASP A 165 -10.18 3.82 6.19
N ALA A 166 -10.02 2.84 5.29
CA ALA A 166 -9.53 1.52 5.63
C ALA A 166 -8.09 1.54 6.16
N THR A 167 -7.20 2.32 5.56
CA THR A 167 -5.82 2.49 6.03
C THR A 167 -5.80 3.10 7.43
N PHE A 168 -6.52 4.19 7.69
CA PHE A 168 -6.53 4.79 9.02
C PHE A 168 -7.17 3.87 10.06
N ARG A 169 -8.28 3.21 9.72
CA ARG A 169 -8.94 2.24 10.61
C ARG A 169 -7.97 1.13 10.98
N SER A 170 -7.37 0.47 9.99
CA SER A 170 -6.41 -0.61 10.21
C SER A 170 -5.18 -0.14 10.99
N TYR A 171 -4.64 1.04 10.68
CA TYR A 171 -3.49 1.62 11.37
C TYR A 171 -3.79 1.84 12.86
N PHE A 172 -4.89 2.53 13.20
CA PHE A 172 -5.23 2.83 14.60
C PHE A 172 -5.79 1.63 15.39
N THR A 173 -6.12 0.53 14.73
CA THR A 173 -6.46 -0.74 15.40
C THR A 173 -5.30 -1.74 15.43
N SER A 174 -4.14 -1.40 14.90
CA SER A 174 -2.96 -2.27 14.96
C SER A 174 -2.35 -2.26 16.36
N GLU A 175 -1.85 -3.42 16.81
CA GLU A 175 -1.16 -3.56 18.11
C GLU A 175 0.01 -2.58 18.23
N LEU A 176 0.86 -2.49 17.20
CA LEU A 176 2.01 -1.59 17.19
C LEU A 176 1.61 -0.14 17.47
N VAL A 177 0.56 0.36 16.80
CA VAL A 177 0.11 1.76 16.95
C VAL A 177 -0.65 1.93 18.27
N GLY A 178 -1.49 0.96 18.65
CA GLY A 178 -2.21 0.95 19.92
C GLY A 178 -1.27 1.08 21.11
N GLU A 179 -0.20 0.29 21.13
CA GLU A 179 0.75 0.27 22.25
C GLU A 179 1.75 1.44 22.24
N THR A 180 2.23 1.87 21.07
CA THR A 180 3.36 2.83 20.99
C THR A 180 2.93 4.26 20.65
N VAL A 181 1.84 4.43 19.91
CA VAL A 181 1.37 5.75 19.45
C VAL A 181 0.20 6.24 20.30
N MET A 182 -0.74 5.36 20.68
CA MET A 182 -1.93 5.70 21.44
C MET A 182 -1.72 5.57 22.96
N ARG A 183 -2.74 5.91 23.77
CA ARG A 183 -2.75 5.58 25.20
C ARG A 183 -3.25 4.16 25.38
N TYR A 184 -2.35 3.26 25.76
CA TYR A 184 -2.68 1.86 26.01
C TYR A 184 -2.85 1.61 27.51
N ASP A 185 -4.01 1.05 27.89
CA ASP A 185 -4.28 0.51 29.21
C ASP A 185 -4.86 -0.90 29.04
N PRO A 186 -4.02 -1.95 29.15
CA PRO A 186 -4.44 -3.32 28.88
C PRO A 186 -5.44 -3.86 29.92
N ILE A 187 -5.53 -3.23 31.11
CA ILE A 187 -6.43 -3.68 32.18
C ILE A 187 -7.11 -2.45 32.82
N PRO A 188 -8.17 -1.91 32.20
CA PRO A 188 -8.93 -0.81 32.78
C PRO A 188 -9.78 -1.33 33.94
N VAL A 189 -9.19 -1.39 35.15
CA VAL A 189 -9.85 -1.93 36.37
C VAL A 189 -11.07 -1.09 36.77
N LYS A 190 -11.13 0.18 36.36
CA LYS A 190 -12.20 1.11 36.69
C LYS A 190 -12.70 1.82 35.44
N TYR A 191 -14.01 1.80 35.23
CA TYR A 191 -14.65 2.59 34.19
C TYR A 191 -14.72 4.07 34.61
N GLU A 192 -14.08 4.94 33.82
CA GLU A 192 -14.13 6.39 33.99
C GLU A 192 -14.84 7.01 32.77
N GLY A 193 -16.15 7.20 32.87
CA GLY A 193 -16.97 7.67 31.74
C GLY A 193 -16.69 9.11 31.29
N CYS A 194 -16.11 9.94 32.17
CA CYS A 194 -15.77 11.33 31.88
C CYS A 194 -14.32 11.62 32.28
N ILE A 195 -13.38 11.33 31.37
CA ILE A 195 -11.99 11.75 31.51
C ILE A 195 -11.85 13.13 30.84
N PRO A 196 -11.38 14.17 31.55
CA PRO A 196 -11.18 15.48 30.93
C PRO A 196 -10.13 15.37 29.81
N TYR A 197 -10.44 15.95 28.66
CA TYR A 197 -9.49 16.03 27.54
C TYR A 197 -8.54 17.21 27.73
N GLU A 198 -7.25 16.92 27.75
CA GLU A 198 -6.21 17.94 27.66
C GLU A 198 -5.75 18.12 26.21
N ALA A 199 -5.51 19.36 25.78
CA ALA A 199 -5.05 19.63 24.42
C ALA A 199 -3.71 18.93 24.15
N GLY A 200 -3.64 18.17 23.05
CA GLY A 200 -2.46 17.35 22.72
C GLY A 200 -2.47 15.95 23.34
N GLN A 201 -3.50 15.60 24.11
CA GLN A 201 -3.67 14.25 24.63
C GLN A 201 -3.91 13.24 23.50
N LYS A 202 -3.10 12.18 23.49
CA LYS A 202 -3.26 11.02 22.61
C LYS A 202 -4.61 10.33 22.85
N SER A 203 -5.22 9.82 21.77
CA SER A 203 -6.42 8.98 21.84
C SER A 203 -6.13 7.67 22.59
N TRP A 204 -7.17 7.06 23.17
CA TRP A 204 -7.10 5.75 23.82
C TRP A 204 -7.08 4.62 22.79
N SER A 205 -6.17 3.67 22.99
CA SER A 205 -6.13 2.41 22.25
C SER A 205 -7.42 1.62 22.51
N SER A 206 -7.96 1.02 21.46
CA SER A 206 -9.02 0.00 21.56
C SER A 206 -8.49 -1.43 21.40
N VAL A 207 -7.19 -1.55 21.15
CA VAL A 207 -6.42 -2.80 21.14
C VAL A 207 -5.98 -3.10 22.56
#